data_AF-A0A4R1BMP6-F1
#
_entry.id   AF-A0A4R1BMP6-F1
#
_cell.length_a   1.000
_cell.length_b   1.000
_cell.length_c   1.000
_cell.angle_alpha   90.00
_cell.angle_beta   90.00
_cell.angle_gamma   90.00
#
_symmetry.space_group_name_H-M   'P 1'
#
loop_
_entity.id
_entity.type
_entity.pdbx_description
1 polymer ?
#
loop_
_entity_poly.entity_id
_entity_poly.type
_entity_poly.pdbx_seq_one_letter_code
_entity_poly.pdbx_strand_id
1 'polypeptide(L)' 'MSVESAAAYIRRMRSDDAFRRRINECTDESANWAYLKEEGFEFSLQEFKQAQEVIYKEYGIVPEF' A
#
# COMPACT_ATOMS: atom_id res chain seq x y z
N MET A 1 8.69 9.17 4.56
CA MET A 1 7.41 9.89 4.34
C MET A 1 7.36 10.45 2.92
N SER A 2 7.25 9.59 1.91
CA SER A 2 7.02 10.05 0.53
C SER A 2 5.96 9.19 -0.17
N VAL A 3 5.15 9.82 -1.03
CA VAL A 3 4.11 9.18 -1.87
C VAL A 3 4.69 8.05 -2.72
N GLU A 4 5.96 8.15 -3.12
CA GLU A 4 6.67 7.10 -3.87
C GLU A 4 6.79 5.78 -3.10
N SER A 5 7.04 5.83 -1.78
CA SER A 5 7.07 4.63 -0.94
C SER A 5 5.69 3.97 -0.87
N ALA A 6 4.62 4.77 -0.78
CA ALA A 6 3.26 4.26 -0.80
C ALA A 6 2.89 3.64 -2.16
N ALA A 7 3.31 4.26 -3.27
CA ALA A 7 3.09 3.74 -4.62
C ALA A 7 3.86 2.42 -4.84
N ALA A 8 5.10 2.32 -4.35
CA ALA A 8 5.88 1.09 -4.38
C ALA A 8 5.20 -0.02 -3.57
N TYR A 9 4.67 0.29 -2.39
CA TYR A 9 3.89 -0.65 -1.57
C TYR A 9 2.65 -1.15 -2.32
N ILE A 10 1.86 -0.27 -2.96
CA ILE A 10 0.66 -0.65 -3.72
C ILE A 10 1.02 -1.52 -4.93
N ARG A 11 2.10 -1.20 -5.64
CA ARG A 11 2.60 -2.01 -6.76
C ARG A 11 3.05 -3.39 -6.30
N ARG A 12 3.73 -3.47 -5.15
CA ARG A 12 4.13 -4.74 -4.53
C ARG A 12 2.93 -5.55 -4.07
N MET A 13 1.94 -4.94 -3.42
CA MET A 13 0.66 -5.57 -3.06
C MET A 13 -0.09 -6.18 -4.26
N ARG A 14 0.11 -5.65 -5.46
CA ARG A 14 -0.51 -6.21 -6.69
C ARG A 14 0.32 -7.30 -7.33
N SER A 15 1.64 -7.17 -7.33
CA SER A 15 2.54 -8.11 -8.01
C SER A 15 2.94 -9.29 -7.12
N ASP A 16 2.86 -9.11 -5.79
CA ASP A 16 3.31 -10.06 -4.78
C ASP A 16 2.11 -10.52 -3.92
N ASP A 17 1.50 -11.63 -4.35
CA ASP A 17 0.31 -12.21 -3.72
C ASP A 17 0.62 -12.71 -2.29
N ALA A 18 1.86 -13.16 -2.03
CA ALA A 18 2.30 -13.63 -0.71
C ALA A 18 2.40 -12.46 0.27
N PHE A 19 2.99 -11.35 -0.17
CA PHE A 19 3.01 -10.11 0.59
C PHE A 19 1.58 -9.61 0.85
N ARG A 20 0.72 -9.59 -0.19
CA ARG A 20 -0.68 -9.20 -0.04
C ARG A 20 -1.44 -10.06 0.97
N ARG A 21 -1.27 -11.38 0.94
CA ARG A 21 -1.90 -12.29 1.92
C ARG A 21 -1.42 -12.00 3.32
N ARG A 22 -0.10 -11.87 3.52
CA ARG A 22 0.47 -11.53 4.83
C ARG A 22 -0.10 -10.24 5.41
N ILE A 23 -0.23 -9.21 4.59
CA ILE A 23 -0.83 -7.93 4.99
C ILE A 23 -2.32 -8.08 5.32
N ASN A 24 -3.09 -8.83 4.51
CA ASN A 24 -4.52 -9.05 4.74
C ASN A 24 -4.83 -9.99 5.91
N GLU A 25 -3.95 -10.96 6.19
CA GLU A 25 -4.02 -11.85 7.34
C GLU A 25 -3.61 -11.14 8.64
N CYS A 26 -2.89 -10.02 8.54
CA CYS A 26 -2.55 -9.19 9.67
C CYS A 26 -3.75 -8.31 10.06
N THR A 27 -4.57 -8.83 10.98
CA THR A 27 -5.70 -8.09 11.58
C THR A 27 -5.26 -6.90 12.44
N ASP A 28 -4.02 -6.89 12.91
CA ASP A 28 -3.45 -5.81 13.70
C ASP A 28 -2.84 -4.75 12.81
N GLU A 29 -3.55 -3.61 12.66
CA GLU A 29 -3.05 -2.46 11.92
C GLU A 29 -1.65 -2.04 12.41
N SER A 30 -1.41 -2.06 13.72
CA SER A 30 -0.11 -1.75 14.33
C SER A 30 1.00 -2.70 13.87
N ALA A 31 0.71 -4.00 13.73
CA ALA A 31 1.69 -4.98 13.27
C ALA A 31 1.97 -4.84 11.78
N ASN A 32 0.93 -4.52 10.99
CA ASN A 32 1.09 -4.18 9.57
C ASN A 32 1.99 -2.96 9.39
N TRP A 33 1.75 -1.89 10.16
CA TRP A 33 2.59 -0.68 10.12
C TRP A 33 4.04 -0.95 10.54
N ALA A 34 4.26 -1.79 11.55
CA ALA A 34 5.60 -2.19 11.95
C ALA A 34 6.31 -2.97 10.84
N TYR A 35 5.62 -3.94 10.22
CA TYR A 35 6.16 -4.73 9.12
C TYR A 35 6.50 -3.87 7.89
N LEU A 36 5.64 -2.91 7.55
CA LEU A 36 5.91 -1.94 6.49
C LEU A 36 7.18 -1.14 6.78
N LYS A 37 7.35 -0.69 8.03
CA LYS A 37 8.55 0.04 8.44
C LYS A 37 9.82 -0.81 8.35
N GLU A 38 9.75 -2.10 8.73
CA GLU A 38 10.87 -3.03 8.58
C GLU A 38 11.26 -3.29 7.11
N GLU A 39 10.27 -3.34 6.22
CA GLU A 39 10.49 -3.44 4.77
C GLU A 39 10.98 -2.13 4.14
N GLY A 40 11.12 -1.06 4.93
CA GLY A 40 11.55 0.27 4.48
C GLY A 40 10.43 1.13 3.89
N PHE A 41 9.18 0.70 4.03
CA PHE A 41 8.02 1.48 3.65
C PHE A 41 7.56 2.38 4.81
N GLU A 42 7.81 3.68 4.68
CA GLU A 42 7.37 4.68 5.66
C GLU A 42 6.55 5.77 4.96
N PHE A 43 5.22 5.67 5.07
CA PHE A 43 4.25 6.60 4.51
C PHE A 43 3.06 6.78 5.46
N SER A 44 2.37 7.90 5.36
CA SER A 44 1.12 8.17 6.07
C SER A 44 -0.09 7.62 5.32
N LEU A 45 -1.22 7.49 6.01
CA LEU A 45 -2.52 7.18 5.41
C LEU A 45 -2.89 8.13 4.27
N GLN A 46 -2.51 9.41 4.37
CA GLN A 46 -2.79 10.40 3.34
C GLN A 46 -1.98 10.14 2.07
N GLU A 47 -0.69 9.84 2.21
CA GLU A 47 0.18 9.46 1.09
C GLU A 47 -0.25 8.14 0.46
N PHE A 48 -0.72 7.18 1.27
CA PHE A 48 -1.31 5.95 0.77
C PHE A 48 -2.53 6.20 -0.11
N LYS A 49 -3.46 7.07 0.31
CA LYS A 49 -4.61 7.46 -0.50
C LYS A 49 -4.19 8.15 -1.80
N GLN A 50 -3.25 9.08 -1.74
CA GLN A 50 -2.72 9.75 -2.93
C GLN A 50 -2.08 8.77 -3.91
N ALA A 51 -1.25 7.85 -3.41
CA ALA A 51 -0.64 6.82 -4.22
C ALA A 51 -1.67 5.83 -4.80
N GLN A 52 -2.70 5.48 -4.02
CA GLN A 52 -3.83 4.69 -4.51
C GLN A 52 -4.53 5.39 -5.67
N GLU A 53 -4.87 6.67 -5.55
CA GLU A 53 -5.50 7.43 -6.64
C GLU A 53 -4.63 7.48 -7.90
N VAL A 54 -3.32 7.68 -7.75
CA VAL A 54 -2.38 7.66 -8.88
C VAL A 54 -2.36 6.30 -9.56
N ILE A 55 -2.22 5.21 -8.80
CA ILE A 55 -2.21 3.85 -9.33
C ILE A 55 -3.58 3.48 -9.92
N TYR A 56 -4.69 3.89 -9.30
CA TYR A 56 -6.03 3.64 -9.83
C TYR A 56 -6.25 4.34 -11.16
N LYS A 57 -5.82 5.61 -11.30
CA LYS A 57 -5.83 6.32 -12.58
C LYS A 57 -4.91 5.68 -13.61
N GLU A 58 -3.70 5.25 -13.21
CA GLU A 58 -2.71 4.61 -14.10
C GLU A 58 -3.25 3.29 -14.69
N TYR A 59 -3.99 2.51 -13.90
CA TYR A 59 -4.56 1.22 -14.33
C TYR A 59 -6.01 1.31 -14.84
N GLY A 60 -6.60 2.51 -14.90
CA GLY A 60 -7.98 2.72 -15.35
C GLY A 60 -9.06 2.13 -14.41
N ILE A 61 -8.70 1.86 -13.15
CA ILE A 61 -9.61 1.31 -12.16
C ILE A 61 -10.22 2.49 -11.42
N VAL A 62 -11.37 2.96 -11.88
CA VAL A 62 -12.16 3.97 -11.15
C VAL A 62 -12.91 3.27 -10.01
N PRO A 63 -12.67 3.62 -8.74
CA PRO A 63 -13.60 3.21 -7.69
C PRO A 63 -14.93 3.92 -7.97
N GLU A 64 -15.96 3.16 -8.30
CA GLU A 64 -17.34 3.67 -8.30
C GLU A 64 -17.69 3.98 -6.84
N PHE A 65 -17.89 5.27 -6.55
CA PHE A 65 -18.18 5.82 -5.22
C PHE A 65 -19.59 5.48 -4.75
#